data_AF-A0A0Q7APN4-F1
#
_entry.id   AF-A0A0Q7APN4-F1
#
_cell.length_a   1.000
_cell.length_b   1.000
_cell.length_c   1.000
_cell.angle_alpha   90.00
_cell.angle_beta   90.00
_cell.angle_gamma   90.00
#
_symmetry.space_group_name_H-M   'P 1'
#
loop_
_entity.id
_entity.type
_entity.pdbx_description
1 polymer ?
#
loop_
_entity_poly.entity_id
_entity_poly.type
_entity_poly.pdbx_seq_one_letter_code
_entity_poly.pdbx_strand_id
1 'polypeptide(L)'
;MISGMAIAAPAIALPAPLPGAQAVDWDHFGEPSLSTARRANVAASRALQAPGAASAVDTRLYRLPGDVGWEQLLDHYKQSAGPHWRPETGAAGVDTANPARQQRFTAAEDAGQRFAVVWLPAAGEVRDGLLMVLRTVPAR
;
A
#
# COMPACT_ATOMS: atom_id res chain seq x y z
N MET A 1 11.84 16.17 36.09
CA MET A 1 11.55 16.13 34.64
C MET A 1 11.15 14.70 34.30
N ILE A 2 9.87 14.45 34.04
CA ILE A 2 9.41 13.12 33.62
C ILE A 2 9.38 13.16 32.10
N SER A 3 10.40 12.58 31.46
CA SER A 3 10.37 12.31 30.03
C SER A 3 9.28 11.28 29.80
N GLY A 4 8.11 11.73 29.36
CA GLY A 4 7.03 10.85 28.92
C GLY A 4 7.55 10.02 27.76
N MET A 5 7.87 8.75 28.01
CA MET A 5 8.01 7.77 26.95
C MET A 5 6.64 7.71 26.27
N ALA A 6 6.53 8.25 25.06
CA ALA A 6 5.36 8.02 24.23
C ALA A 6 5.32 6.51 23.97
N ILE A 7 4.44 5.82 24.69
CA ILE A 7 4.14 4.42 24.42
C ILE A 7 3.49 4.42 23.05
N ALA A 8 4.25 4.00 22.02
CA ALA A 8 3.71 3.85 20.68
C ALA A 8 2.49 2.94 20.75
N ALA A 9 1.36 3.41 20.21
CA ALA A 9 0.15 2.60 20.14
C ALA A 9 0.47 1.27 19.43
N PRO A 10 -0.13 0.15 19.86
CA PRO A 10 0.08 -1.13 19.18
C PRO A 10 -0.33 -1.00 17.71
N ALA A 11 0.48 -1.62 16.83
CA ALA A 11 0.22 -1.56 15.39
C ALA A 11 -1.12 -2.24 15.07
N ILE A 12 -2.04 -1.52 14.46
CA ILE A 12 -3.32 -2.06 14.01
C ILE A 12 -3.05 -3.07 12.88
N ALA A 13 -3.71 -4.23 12.95
CA ALA A 13 -3.55 -5.27 11.95
C ALA A 13 -3.97 -4.77 10.56
N LEU A 14 -3.17 -5.08 9.54
CA LEU A 14 -3.53 -4.80 8.16
C LEU A 14 -4.55 -5.83 7.66
N PRO A 15 -5.49 -5.43 6.78
CA PRO A 15 -6.35 -6.38 6.09
C PRO A 15 -5.52 -7.40 5.31
N ALA A 16 -5.98 -8.65 5.30
CA ALA A 16 -5.37 -9.68 4.48
C ALA A 16 -5.51 -9.34 2.98
N PRO A 17 -4.53 -9.71 2.15
CA PRO A 17 -4.63 -9.50 0.71
C PRO A 17 -5.78 -10.34 0.12
N LEU A 18 -6.18 -10.00 -1.11
CA LEU A 18 -7.23 -10.72 -1.85
C LEU A 18 -6.93 -12.22 -1.90
N PRO A 19 -7.92 -13.12 -1.74
CA PRO A 19 -7.70 -14.56 -1.90
C PRO A 19 -6.99 -14.90 -3.21
N GLY A 20 -5.98 -15.78 -3.14
CA GLY A 20 -5.13 -16.12 -4.28
C GLY A 20 -3.90 -15.22 -4.45
N ALA A 21 -3.75 -14.16 -3.66
CA ALA A 21 -2.52 -13.39 -3.56
C ALA A 21 -1.35 -14.26 -3.08
N GLN A 22 -0.25 -14.28 -3.83
CA GLN A 22 0.98 -14.96 -3.41
C GLN A 22 2.03 -13.92 -3.09
N ALA A 23 2.65 -14.01 -1.92
CA ALA A 23 3.75 -13.14 -1.54
C ALA A 23 4.93 -13.37 -2.50
N VAL A 24 5.52 -12.27 -2.97
CA VAL A 24 6.66 -12.28 -3.90
C VAL A 24 7.68 -11.23 -3.46
N ASP A 25 8.91 -11.37 -3.96
CA ASP A 25 9.96 -10.36 -3.80
C ASP A 25 10.12 -9.53 -5.07
N TRP A 26 10.87 -8.44 -4.98
CA TRP A 26 11.17 -7.58 -6.13
C TRP A 26 11.84 -8.33 -7.29
N ASP A 27 12.61 -9.37 -6.98
CA ASP A 27 13.32 -10.21 -7.96
C ASP A 27 12.38 -11.08 -8.81
N HIS A 28 11.09 -11.16 -8.43
CA HIS A 28 10.09 -11.88 -9.20
C HIS A 28 9.70 -11.16 -10.51
N PHE A 29 9.95 -9.85 -10.63
CA PHE A 29 9.52 -9.06 -11.77
C PHE A 29 10.68 -8.78 -12.74
N GLY A 30 10.51 -9.15 -14.01
CA GLY A 30 11.36 -8.68 -15.09
C GLY A 30 11.11 -7.20 -15.45
N GLU A 31 12.06 -6.58 -16.15
CA GLU A 31 11.84 -5.27 -16.78
C GLU A 31 10.91 -5.41 -18.00
N PRO A 32 10.01 -4.45 -18.30
CA PRO A 32 9.88 -3.08 -17.76
C PRO A 32 8.93 -2.93 -16.55
N SER A 33 8.33 -4.03 -16.09
CA SER A 33 7.34 -4.03 -15.02
C SER A 33 7.96 -3.66 -13.67
N LEU A 34 9.21 -4.07 -13.43
CA LEU A 34 9.96 -3.72 -12.22
C LEU A 34 10.19 -2.20 -12.09
N SER A 35 10.65 -1.52 -13.14
CA SER A 35 10.82 -0.05 -13.12
C SER A 35 9.51 0.69 -12.83
N THR A 36 8.40 0.24 -13.41
CA THR A 36 7.08 0.85 -13.19
C THR A 36 6.58 0.63 -11.76
N ALA A 37 6.75 -0.59 -11.24
CA ALA A 37 6.43 -0.94 -9.87
C ALA A 37 7.26 -0.13 -8.85
N ARG A 38 8.56 0.04 -9.08
CA ARG A 38 9.44 0.84 -8.22
C ARG A 38 9.02 2.32 -8.20
N ARG A 39 8.70 2.90 -9.36
CA ARG A 39 8.18 4.28 -9.42
C ARG A 39 6.88 4.42 -8.64
N ALA A 40 5.97 3.44 -8.78
CA ALA A 40 4.73 3.44 -8.03
C ALA A 40 4.96 3.36 -6.52
N ASN A 41 5.86 2.48 -6.07
CA ASN A 41 6.23 2.35 -4.66
C ASN A 41 6.82 3.65 -4.09
N VAL A 42 7.71 4.33 -4.81
CA VAL A 42 8.30 5.61 -4.37
C VAL A 42 7.23 6.69 -4.24
N ALA A 43 6.36 6.84 -5.24
CA ALA A 43 5.30 7.84 -5.22
C ALA A 43 4.28 7.57 -4.09
N ALA A 44 3.85 6.33 -3.91
CA ALA A 44 2.94 5.94 -2.85
C ALA A 44 3.57 6.08 -1.45
N SER A 45 4.85 5.73 -1.29
CA SER A 45 5.60 5.93 -0.03
C SER A 45 5.66 7.40 0.35
N ARG A 46 5.96 8.29 -0.60
CA ARG A 46 5.95 9.74 -0.39
C ARG A 46 4.57 10.27 -0.03
N ALA A 47 3.51 9.74 -0.63
CA ALA A 47 2.14 10.14 -0.34
C ALA A 47 1.63 9.65 1.02
N LEU A 48 2.22 8.57 1.55
CA LEU A 48 1.96 8.03 2.89
C LEU A 48 2.70 8.79 3.99
N GLN A 49 3.95 9.18 3.73
CA GLN A 49 4.75 9.97 4.67
C GLN A 49 4.11 11.36 4.84
N ALA A 50 3.67 11.68 6.05
CA ALA A 50 3.22 13.03 6.37
C ALA A 50 4.42 14.00 6.29
N PRO A 51 4.24 15.23 5.78
CA PRO A 51 5.30 16.23 5.78
C PRO A 51 5.84 16.44 7.20
N GLY A 52 7.14 16.20 7.40
CA GLY A 52 7.81 16.37 8.70
C GLY A 52 7.82 15.14 9.63
N ALA A 53 7.22 14.02 9.23
CA ALA A 53 7.32 12.76 9.98
C ALA A 53 8.45 11.88 9.43
N ALA A 54 9.46 11.62 10.25
CA ALA A 54 10.41 10.53 9.99
C ALA A 54 9.67 9.21 10.22
N SER A 55 9.02 8.67 9.19
CA SER A 55 8.40 7.36 9.23
C SER A 55 8.92 6.52 8.09
N ALA A 56 9.49 5.36 8.42
CA ALA A 56 9.84 4.37 7.41
C ALA A 56 8.55 3.80 6.80
N VAL A 57 8.60 3.39 5.54
CA VAL A 57 7.49 2.70 4.88
C VAL A 57 7.92 1.26 4.63
N ASP A 58 7.17 0.33 5.20
CA ASP A 58 7.31 -1.10 4.92
C ASP A 58 6.40 -1.46 3.74
N THR A 59 6.95 -2.13 2.72
CA THR A 59 6.23 -2.51 1.51
C THR A 59 6.21 -4.03 1.39
N ARG A 60 5.01 -4.61 1.32
CA ARG A 60 4.78 -6.02 1.02
C ARG A 60 4.26 -6.18 -0.40
N LEU A 61 4.77 -7.15 -1.13
CA LEU A 61 4.42 -7.39 -2.53
C LEU A 61 3.66 -8.71 -2.67
N TYR A 62 2.65 -8.70 -3.52
CA TYR A 62 1.85 -9.86 -3.85
C TYR A 62 1.59 -9.91 -5.34
N ARG A 63 1.76 -11.08 -5.95
CA ARG A 63 1.22 -11.35 -7.29
C ARG A 63 -0.26 -11.72 -7.17
N LEU A 64 -1.04 -11.23 -8.12
CA LEU A 64 -2.44 -11.58 -8.29
C LEU A 64 -2.72 -11.92 -9.75
N PRO A 65 -3.71 -12.79 -10.03
CA PRO A 65 -4.18 -13.02 -11.39
C PRO A 65 -4.49 -11.71 -12.12
N GLY A 66 -4.09 -11.61 -13.40
CA GLY A 66 -4.22 -10.38 -14.19
C GLY A 66 -5.66 -9.95 -14.51
N ASP A 67 -6.65 -10.81 -14.26
CA ASP A 67 -8.08 -10.52 -14.37
C ASP A 67 -8.63 -9.75 -13.15
N VAL A 68 -7.86 -9.63 -12.07
CA VAL A 68 -8.25 -8.81 -10.90
C VAL A 68 -8.27 -7.33 -11.28
N GLY A 69 -9.47 -6.76 -11.26
CA GLY A 69 -9.69 -5.34 -11.49
C GLY A 69 -9.39 -4.48 -10.26
N TRP A 70 -9.07 -3.20 -10.50
CA TRP A 70 -8.89 -2.22 -9.41
C TRP A 70 -10.11 -2.11 -8.50
N GLU A 71 -11.32 -2.07 -9.06
CA GLU A 71 -12.55 -1.91 -8.26
C GLU A 71 -12.76 -3.10 -7.33
N GLN A 72 -12.53 -4.33 -7.80
CA GLN A 72 -12.61 -5.54 -6.98
C GLN A 72 -11.62 -5.50 -5.81
N LEU A 73 -10.38 -5.07 -6.08
CA LEU A 73 -9.35 -4.92 -5.06
C LEU A 73 -9.72 -3.84 -4.05
N LEU A 74 -10.19 -2.68 -4.54
CA LEU A 74 -10.61 -1.56 -3.71
C LEU A 74 -11.76 -1.95 -2.78
N ASP A 75 -12.77 -2.62 -3.31
CA ASP A 75 -13.95 -3.06 -2.56
C ASP A 75 -13.56 -4.09 -1.50
N HIS A 76 -12.69 -5.05 -1.84
CA HIS A 76 -12.15 -6.00 -0.85
C HIS A 76 -11.47 -5.28 0.31
N TYR A 77 -10.60 -4.32 0.04
CA TYR A 77 -9.88 -3.61 1.09
C TYR A 77 -10.80 -2.68 1.90
N LYS A 78 -11.80 -2.04 1.29
CA LYS A 78 -12.80 -1.25 2.02
C LYS A 78 -13.66 -2.11 2.96
N GLN A 79 -14.04 -3.31 2.52
CA GLN A 79 -14.82 -4.25 3.34
C GLN A 79 -13.97 -4.86 4.46
N SER A 80 -12.74 -5.28 4.13
CA SER A 80 -11.83 -5.98 5.05
C SER A 80 -11.13 -5.03 6.04
N ALA A 81 -11.02 -3.74 5.70
CA ALA A 81 -10.54 -2.67 6.60
C ALA A 81 -11.33 -2.58 7.91
N GLY A 82 -12.64 -2.86 7.85
CA GLY A 82 -13.53 -2.75 9.00
C GLY A 82 -13.54 -1.34 9.62
N PRO A 83 -13.92 -1.20 10.90
CA PRO A 83 -14.05 0.11 11.55
C PRO A 83 -12.70 0.76 11.92
N HIS A 84 -11.60 -0.01 11.89
CA HIS A 84 -10.29 0.45 12.35
C HIS A 84 -9.55 1.29 11.33
N TRP A 85 -9.92 1.20 10.05
CA TRP A 85 -9.25 1.88 8.96
C TRP A 85 -10.23 2.68 8.12
N ARG A 86 -9.95 3.96 7.93
CA ARG A 86 -10.78 4.87 7.14
C ARG A 86 -10.11 5.17 5.81
N PRO A 87 -10.78 4.98 4.67
CA PRO A 87 -10.23 5.34 3.37
C PRO A 87 -10.05 6.86 3.29
N GLU A 88 -8.86 7.30 2.89
CA GLU A 88 -8.60 8.70 2.60
C GLU A 88 -9.25 9.11 1.27
N THR A 89 -9.74 10.34 1.20
CA THR A 89 -10.21 10.94 -0.05
C THR A 89 -9.04 11.41 -0.91
N GLY A 90 -9.13 11.25 -2.22
CA GLY A 90 -8.08 11.71 -3.15
C GLY A 90 -8.10 10.97 -4.48
N ALA A 91 -7.21 11.38 -5.39
CA ALA A 91 -7.05 10.74 -6.68
C ALA A 91 -6.52 9.30 -6.51
N ALA A 92 -7.19 8.35 -7.17
CA ALA A 92 -6.78 6.95 -7.18
C ALA A 92 -5.55 6.68 -8.06
N GLY A 93 -5.05 7.66 -8.82
CA GLY A 93 -3.81 7.52 -9.59
C GLY A 93 -2.59 7.66 -8.70
N VAL A 94 -1.53 6.90 -9.00
CA VAL A 94 -0.22 7.07 -8.34
C VAL A 94 0.55 8.24 -8.94
N ASP A 95 0.57 8.34 -10.27
CA ASP A 95 1.11 9.47 -11.05
C ASP A 95 0.56 9.42 -12.49
N THR A 96 0.54 10.56 -13.17
CA THR A 96 0.11 10.74 -14.57
C THR A 96 0.80 9.83 -15.58
N ALA A 97 2.06 9.44 -15.35
CA ALA A 97 2.82 8.54 -16.24
C ALA A 97 2.85 7.08 -15.77
N ASN A 98 2.14 6.74 -14.68
CA ASN A 98 2.15 5.40 -14.09
C ASN A 98 0.73 4.80 -14.13
N PRO A 99 0.53 3.61 -14.76
CA PRO A 99 -0.78 2.97 -14.81
C PRO A 99 -1.23 2.44 -13.44
N ALA A 100 -0.35 2.44 -12.42
CA ALA A 100 -0.70 2.01 -11.08
C ALA A 100 -1.77 2.90 -10.44
N ARG A 101 -2.68 2.25 -9.72
CA ARG A 101 -3.71 2.89 -8.91
C ARG A 101 -3.41 2.69 -7.44
N GLN A 102 -3.87 3.61 -6.59
CA GLN A 102 -3.68 3.56 -5.15
C GLN A 102 -4.93 3.96 -4.37
N GLN A 103 -5.05 3.42 -3.17
CA GLN A 103 -5.99 3.88 -2.14
C GLN A 103 -5.24 3.89 -0.82
N ARG A 104 -5.37 5.01 -0.10
CA ARG A 104 -4.77 5.21 1.22
C ARG A 104 -5.82 5.05 2.31
N PHE A 105 -5.37 4.63 3.48
CA PHE A 105 -6.18 4.42 4.65
C PHE A 105 -5.44 4.95 5.88
N THR A 106 -6.18 5.59 6.76
CA THR A 106 -5.69 6.07 8.06
C THR A 106 -6.39 5.31 9.16
N ALA A 107 -5.66 4.94 10.20
CA ALA A 107 -6.26 4.29 11.35
C ALA A 107 -7.25 5.25 12.04
N ALA A 108 -8.41 4.73 12.43
CA ALA A 108 -9.47 5.50 13.07
C ALA A 108 -9.07 6.02 14.45
N GLU A 109 -8.18 5.29 15.14
CA GLU A 109 -7.76 5.54 16.53
C GLU A 109 -6.40 6.27 16.60
N ASP A 110 -5.62 6.26 15.52
CA ASP A 110 -4.27 6.84 15.48
C ASP A 110 -3.93 7.35 14.08
N ALA A 111 -3.97 8.67 13.88
CA ALA A 111 -3.65 9.27 12.60
C ALA A 111 -2.18 9.09 12.15
N GLY A 112 -1.29 8.65 13.05
CA GLY A 112 0.09 8.29 12.74
C GLY A 112 0.24 6.94 12.03
N GLN A 113 -0.76 6.07 12.17
CA GLN A 113 -0.79 4.78 11.48
C GLN A 113 -1.57 4.89 10.18
N ARG A 114 -0.88 4.63 9.07
CA ARG A 114 -1.41 4.74 7.72
C ARG A 114 -0.96 3.55 6.88
N PHE A 115 -1.81 3.11 5.97
CA PHE A 115 -1.41 2.14 4.95
C PHE A 115 -1.98 2.54 3.58
N ALA A 116 -1.34 2.05 2.52
CA ALA A 116 -1.83 2.20 1.17
C ALA A 116 -1.81 0.85 0.47
N VAL A 117 -2.78 0.66 -0.40
CA VAL A 117 -2.76 -0.42 -1.39
C VAL A 117 -2.48 0.21 -2.73
N VAL A 118 -1.57 -0.39 -3.48
CA VAL A 118 -1.20 0.02 -4.82
C VAL A 118 -1.35 -1.16 -5.74
N TRP A 119 -2.13 -0.98 -6.80
CA TRP A 119 -2.37 -2.00 -7.81
C TRP A 119 -1.74 -1.58 -9.13
N LEU A 120 -0.79 -2.40 -9.60
CA LEU A 120 -0.25 -2.31 -10.94
C LEU A 120 -0.86 -3.46 -11.75
N PRO A 121 -1.78 -3.18 -12.70
CA PRO A 121 -2.38 -4.23 -13.51
C PRO A 121 -1.32 -4.91 -14.39
N ALA A 122 -1.62 -6.14 -14.79
CA ALA A 122 -0.87 -6.86 -15.81
C ALA A 122 -0.70 -6.00 -17.07
N ALA A 123 0.50 -5.97 -17.63
CA ALA A 123 0.83 -5.16 -18.80
C ALA A 123 1.81 -5.89 -19.72
N GLY A 124 1.59 -5.79 -21.03
CA GLY A 124 2.42 -6.44 -22.04
C GLY A 124 2.36 -7.97 -21.92
N GLU A 125 3.52 -8.62 -21.81
CA GLU A 125 3.65 -10.08 -21.72
C GLU A 125 3.44 -10.62 -20.28
N VAL A 126 3.36 -9.74 -19.28
CA VAL A 126 3.18 -10.15 -17.88
C VAL A 126 1.71 -10.51 -17.66
N ARG A 127 1.46 -11.75 -17.24
CA ARG A 127 0.11 -12.29 -17.03
C ARG A 127 -0.50 -11.95 -15.68
N ASP A 128 0.34 -11.73 -14.68
CA ASP A 128 -0.08 -11.44 -13.32
C ASP A 128 0.07 -9.94 -13.03
N GLY A 129 -0.86 -9.38 -12.27
CA GLY A 129 -0.73 -8.02 -11.74
C GLY A 129 0.04 -8.02 -10.42
N LEU A 130 0.54 -6.85 -10.05
CA LEU A 130 1.26 -6.63 -8.80
C LEU A 130 0.43 -5.79 -7.83
N LEU A 131 0.17 -6.36 -6.66
CA LEU A 131 -0.36 -5.65 -5.50
C LEU A 131 0.79 -5.32 -4.54
N MET A 132 0.90 -4.06 -4.18
CA MET A 132 1.79 -3.59 -3.13
C MET A 132 0.95 -3.08 -1.96
N VAL A 133 1.28 -3.52 -0.75
CA VAL A 133 0.67 -3.05 0.49
C VAL A 133 1.75 -2.34 1.28
N LEU A 134 1.62 -1.02 1.39
CA LEU A 134 2.57 -0.14 2.04
C LEU A 134 2.01 0.26 3.40
N ARG A 135 2.83 0.30 4.45
CA ARG A 135 2.41 0.82 5.77
C ARG A 135 3.46 1.74 6.37
N THR A 136 3.02 2.76 7.09
CA THR A 136 3.93 3.56 7.91
C THR A 136 4.41 2.72 9.10
N VAL A 137 5.69 2.85 9.42
CA VAL A 137 6.33 2.23 10.58
C VAL A 137 6.98 3.36 11.39
N PRO A 138 6.81 3.37 12.73
CA PRO A 138 7.49 4.34 13.57
C PRO A 138 9.00 4.32 13.31
N ALA A 139 9.63 5.49 13.14
CA ALA A 139 11.09 5.55 13.17
C ALA A 139 11.55 5.08 14.56
N ARG A 140 12.41 4.06 14.56
CA ARG A 140 13.06 3.55 15.76
C ARG A 140 14.06 4.56 16.29
#